data_AF-A0A3P0XA57-F1
#
_entry.id   AF-A0A3P0XA57-F1
#
_cell.length_a   1.000
_cell.length_b   1.000
_cell.length_c   1.000
_cell.angle_alpha   90.00
_cell.angle_beta   90.00
_cell.angle_gamma   90.00
#
_symmetry.space_group_name_H-M   'P 1'
#
loop_
_entity.id
_entity.type
_entity.pdbx_description
1 polymer ?
#
loop_
_entity_poly.entity_id
_entity_poly.type
_entity_poly.pdbx_seq_one_letter_code
_entity_poly.pdbx_strand_id
1 'polypeptide(L)'
;MQAEGSGYARPFCFPAGVQQMESEFRFAMESDVAAITSLVNVAYQVEKFFKIGERTHEGEIRGLLARGRFLLFENATDLVACVYLEVRGERGYVGMLSVSPAHQRQGIAARIMAAGEEFCREMGCHFMDLSVVNLRTELPPIYAKFGYQVTGSAPFPADEMPVKLPCSFVLMSKPLMEQVSAGTDAPVGREGEAPSGMVTRR
;
A
#
# COMPACT_ATOMS: atom_id res chain seq x y z
N MET A 1 -41.24 5.69 24.01
CA MET A 1 -39.78 5.54 24.17
C MET A 1 -39.32 4.61 23.06
N GLN A 2 -39.14 5.09 21.82
CA GLN A 2 -37.98 5.83 21.28
C GLN A 2 -36.62 5.14 21.50
N ALA A 3 -36.11 4.54 20.42
CA ALA A 3 -34.74 4.57 19.86
C ALA A 3 -34.78 3.60 18.64
N GLU A 4 -34.84 4.03 17.36
CA GLU A 4 -33.74 4.59 16.53
C GLU A 4 -32.47 3.73 16.68
N GLY A 5 -31.88 3.07 15.68
CA GLY A 5 -31.70 3.33 14.25
C GLY A 5 -30.27 2.88 13.90
N SER A 6 -29.95 2.68 12.62
CA SER A 6 -28.67 2.20 12.06
C SER A 6 -28.50 0.68 12.04
N GLY A 7 -28.29 0.00 10.91
CA GLY A 7 -27.81 0.45 9.62
C GLY A 7 -26.82 -0.59 9.10
N TYR A 8 -27.30 -1.51 8.24
CA TYR A 8 -26.55 -2.34 7.29
C TYR A 8 -25.12 -2.80 7.68
N ALA A 9 -25.03 -4.01 8.26
CA ALA A 9 -23.87 -4.88 8.04
C ALA A 9 -24.37 -6.10 7.25
N ARG A 10 -24.04 -6.18 5.96
CA ARG A 10 -24.29 -7.39 5.17
C ARG A 10 -23.25 -8.45 5.57
N PRO A 11 -23.64 -9.60 6.12
CA PRO A 11 -22.69 -10.68 6.35
C PRO A 11 -22.30 -11.27 4.99
N PHE A 12 -21.01 -11.23 4.65
CA PHE A 12 -20.47 -11.96 3.51
C PHE A 12 -20.60 -13.46 3.78
N CYS A 13 -21.55 -14.11 3.11
CA CYS A 13 -21.71 -15.55 3.15
C CYS A 13 -20.65 -16.20 2.23
N PHE A 14 -19.66 -16.86 2.83
CA PHE A 14 -18.71 -17.71 2.12
C PHE A 14 -19.32 -19.11 1.89
N PRO A 15 -19.16 -19.71 0.70
CA PRO A 15 -19.57 -21.10 0.48
C PRO A 15 -18.71 -22.05 1.33
N ALA A 16 -19.38 -22.99 2.00
CA ALA A 16 -18.77 -23.99 2.89
C ALA A 16 -17.82 -24.92 2.13
N GLY A 17 -16.55 -24.99 2.55
CA GLY A 17 -15.62 -25.97 1.98
C GLY A 17 -14.12 -25.74 2.16
N VAL A 18 -13.66 -24.68 2.84
CA VAL A 18 -12.25 -24.53 3.25
C VAL A 18 -12.25 -24.02 4.67
N GLN A 19 -11.57 -24.73 5.57
CA GLN A 19 -11.36 -24.27 6.95
C GLN A 19 -10.75 -22.87 6.88
N GLN A 20 -11.53 -21.84 7.21
CA GLN A 20 -10.99 -20.50 7.43
C GLN A 20 -10.17 -20.56 8.71
N MET A 21 -8.87 -20.83 8.57
CA MET A 21 -7.90 -20.40 9.56
C MET A 21 -8.00 -18.88 9.63
N GLU A 22 -8.51 -18.36 10.74
CA GLU A 22 -8.63 -16.93 11.04
C GLU A 22 -7.31 -16.25 10.68
N SER A 23 -7.33 -15.52 9.56
CA SER A 23 -6.18 -14.76 9.09
C SER A 23 -6.59 -13.30 9.14
N GLU A 24 -5.98 -12.55 10.05
CA GLU A 24 -6.38 -11.19 10.34
C GLU A 24 -5.29 -10.20 9.89
N PHE A 25 -5.74 -9.02 9.47
CA PHE A 25 -4.87 -7.88 9.25
C PHE A 25 -4.87 -7.04 10.51
N ARG A 26 -3.68 -6.82 11.09
CA ARG A 26 -3.52 -5.92 12.24
C ARG A 26 -2.34 -5.00 12.05
N PHE A 27 -2.38 -3.83 12.70
CA PHE A 27 -1.22 -2.96 12.77
C PHE A 27 -0.24 -3.48 13.81
N ALA A 28 1.05 -3.40 13.48
CA ALA A 28 2.11 -3.75 14.40
C ALA A 28 2.17 -2.81 15.59
N MET A 29 2.47 -3.39 16.75
CA MET A 29 2.82 -2.67 17.97
C MET A 29 4.32 -2.85 18.26
N GLU A 30 4.85 -2.12 19.24
CA GLU A 30 6.25 -2.24 19.63
C GLU A 30 6.63 -3.66 20.09
N SER A 31 5.67 -4.42 20.63
CA SER A 31 5.84 -5.83 20.97
C SER A 31 6.13 -6.74 19.76
N ASP A 32 5.72 -6.33 18.56
CA ASP A 32 5.88 -7.12 17.33
C ASP A 32 7.24 -6.89 16.66
N VAL A 33 8.06 -5.97 17.15
CA VAL A 33 9.37 -5.60 16.55
C VAL A 33 10.26 -6.83 16.34
N ALA A 34 10.35 -7.71 17.32
CA ALA A 34 11.17 -8.93 17.23
C ALA A 34 10.61 -9.91 16.18
N ALA A 35 9.29 -10.08 16.14
CA ALA A 35 8.62 -10.96 15.18
C ALA A 35 8.77 -10.45 13.74
N ILE A 36 8.61 -9.13 13.52
CA ILE A 36 8.81 -8.47 12.23
C ILE A 36 10.27 -8.60 11.80
N THR A 37 11.22 -8.33 12.69
CA THR A 37 12.66 -8.43 12.39
C THR A 37 13.01 -9.84 11.93
N SER A 38 12.53 -10.86 12.64
CA SER A 38 12.72 -12.26 12.27
C SER A 38 12.11 -12.58 10.91
N LEU A 39 10.84 -12.20 10.68
CA LEU A 39 10.16 -12.46 9.42
C LEU A 39 10.84 -11.76 8.23
N VAL A 40 11.20 -10.48 8.37
CA VAL A 40 11.89 -9.71 7.33
C VAL A 40 13.22 -10.38 7.00
N ASN A 41 14.02 -10.74 8.02
CA ASN A 41 15.30 -11.40 7.80
C ASN A 41 15.14 -12.78 7.14
N VAL A 42 14.08 -13.52 7.44
CA VAL A 42 13.76 -14.80 6.79
C VAL A 42 13.29 -14.61 5.35
N ALA A 43 12.34 -13.70 5.10
CA ALA A 43 11.79 -13.43 3.76
C ALA A 43 12.86 -12.89 2.80
N TYR A 44 13.83 -12.14 3.32
CA TYR A 44 14.94 -11.56 2.57
C TYR A 44 16.19 -12.46 2.50
N GLN A 45 16.14 -13.71 2.98
CA GLN A 45 17.25 -14.67 2.80
C GLN A 45 17.58 -14.91 1.32
N VAL A 46 16.57 -14.84 0.45
CA VAL A 46 16.75 -14.92 -1.01
C VAL A 46 17.57 -13.75 -1.58
N GLU A 47 17.85 -12.71 -0.78
CA GLU A 47 18.59 -11.50 -1.13
C GLU A 47 20.08 -11.59 -0.72
N LYS A 48 20.46 -12.65 0.02
CA LYS A 48 21.85 -12.92 0.46
C LYS A 48 22.85 -13.10 -0.68
N PHE A 49 22.38 -13.29 -1.92
CA PHE A 49 23.27 -13.38 -3.08
C PHE A 49 24.00 -12.06 -3.36
N PHE A 50 23.45 -10.91 -2.96
CA PHE A 50 24.10 -9.61 -3.17
C PHE A 50 24.25 -8.74 -1.91
N LYS A 51 23.50 -8.98 -0.83
CA LYS A 51 23.66 -8.23 0.42
C LYS A 51 24.56 -8.98 1.41
N ILE A 52 25.45 -8.26 2.10
CA ILE A 52 26.28 -8.81 3.20
C ILE A 52 25.57 -8.51 4.53
N GLY A 53 25.29 -9.54 5.34
CA GLY A 53 24.66 -9.42 6.65
C GLY A 53 23.14 -9.58 6.66
N GLU A 54 22.52 -9.26 7.79
CA GLU A 54 21.06 -9.26 7.96
C GLU A 54 20.42 -8.08 7.22
N ARG A 55 19.15 -8.22 6.81
CA ARG A 55 18.49 -7.18 6.01
C ARG A 55 18.16 -5.97 6.86
N THR A 56 17.78 -6.22 8.11
CA THR A 56 17.34 -5.24 9.11
C THR A 56 17.62 -5.75 10.52
N HIS A 57 17.46 -4.89 11.51
CA HIS A 57 17.59 -5.17 12.93
C HIS A 57 16.50 -4.43 13.72
N GLU A 58 16.26 -4.83 14.96
CA GLU A 58 15.17 -4.28 15.79
C GLU A 58 15.23 -2.75 15.94
N GLY A 59 16.44 -2.16 15.97
CA GLY A 59 16.64 -0.72 16.03
C GLY A 59 16.10 0.01 14.80
N GLU A 60 16.31 -0.53 13.61
CA GLU A 60 15.79 0.01 12.35
C GLU A 60 14.27 -0.14 12.27
N ILE A 61 13.72 -1.29 12.67
CA ILE A 61 12.27 -1.51 12.71
C ILE A 61 11.59 -0.56 13.70
N ARG A 62 12.18 -0.33 14.89
CA ARG A 62 11.67 0.65 15.85
C ARG A 62 11.71 2.08 15.28
N GLY A 63 12.78 2.44 14.58
CA GLY A 63 12.87 3.72 13.89
C GLY A 63 11.80 3.90 12.79
N LEU A 64 11.47 2.83 12.09
CA LEU A 64 10.41 2.81 11.06
C LEU A 64 9.02 2.91 11.70
N LEU A 65 8.76 2.19 12.79
CA LEU A 65 7.52 2.33 13.57
C LEU A 65 7.29 3.74 14.13
N ALA A 66 8.36 4.52 14.37
CA ALA A 66 8.24 5.91 14.79
C ALA A 66 7.81 6.86 13.65
N ARG A 67 8.02 6.47 12.38
CA ARG A 67 7.74 7.32 11.20
C ARG A 67 6.49 6.88 10.44
N GLY A 68 6.21 5.59 10.45
CA GLY A 68 5.10 4.98 9.71
C GLY A 68 4.42 3.89 10.52
N ARG A 69 3.77 2.96 9.82
CA ARG A 69 3.09 1.82 10.42
C ARG A 69 3.47 0.56 9.66
N PHE A 70 3.54 -0.55 10.37
CA PHE A 70 3.61 -1.86 9.73
C PHE A 70 2.23 -2.49 9.77
N LEU A 71 1.77 -2.95 8.62
CA LEU A 71 0.60 -3.80 8.52
C LEU A 71 1.08 -5.25 8.53
N LEU A 72 0.50 -6.03 9.42
CA LEU A 72 0.81 -7.42 9.66
C LEU A 72 -0.35 -8.27 9.16
N PHE A 73 0.00 -9.40 8.56
CA PHE A 73 -0.92 -10.47 8.23
C PHE A 73 -0.46 -11.71 8.97
N GLU A 74 -1.26 -12.15 9.94
CA GLU A 74 -0.99 -13.33 10.74
C GLU A 74 -2.08 -14.37 10.54
N ASN A 75 -1.71 -15.63 10.73
CA ASN A 75 -2.66 -16.72 10.87
C ASN A 75 -2.77 -17.07 12.37
N ALA A 76 -3.59 -18.06 12.71
CA ALA A 76 -3.86 -18.45 14.10
C ALA A 76 -2.61 -18.76 14.98
N THR A 77 -1.43 -18.98 14.38
CA THR A 77 -0.21 -19.35 15.12
C THR A 77 1.00 -18.48 14.83
N ASP A 78 1.09 -17.81 13.68
CA ASP A 78 2.32 -17.21 13.18
C ASP A 78 2.10 -15.92 12.36
N LEU A 79 3.10 -15.04 12.39
CA LEU A 79 3.17 -13.90 11.49
C LEU A 79 3.54 -14.38 10.08
N VAL A 80 2.61 -14.24 9.14
CA VAL A 80 2.72 -14.77 7.77
C VAL A 80 3.32 -13.74 6.82
N ALA A 81 2.92 -12.49 6.92
CA ALA A 81 3.45 -11.40 6.11
C ALA A 81 3.45 -10.07 6.86
N CYS A 82 4.33 -9.16 6.44
CA CYS A 82 4.31 -7.77 6.88
C CYS A 82 4.62 -6.83 5.73
N VAL A 83 4.09 -5.61 5.82
CA VAL A 83 4.41 -4.51 4.91
C VAL A 83 4.52 -3.22 5.69
N TYR A 84 5.48 -2.38 5.32
CA TYR A 84 5.65 -1.06 5.90
C TYR A 84 4.93 -0.01 5.06
N LEU A 85 4.22 0.88 5.73
CA LEU A 85 3.43 1.97 5.16
C LEU A 85 3.83 3.28 5.84
N GLU A 86 4.17 4.27 5.05
CA GLU A 86 4.52 5.60 5.53
C GLU A 86 3.70 6.65 4.78
N VAL A 87 2.95 7.48 5.52
CA VAL A 87 2.15 8.55 4.91
C VAL A 87 2.98 9.82 4.85
N ARG A 88 3.24 10.31 3.64
CA ARG A 88 4.03 11.51 3.34
C ARG A 88 3.15 12.56 2.66
N GLY A 89 2.23 13.15 3.44
CA GLY A 89 1.23 14.08 2.90
C GLY A 89 0.28 13.36 1.95
N GLU A 90 0.21 13.80 0.70
CA GLU A 90 -0.65 13.21 -0.34
C GLU A 90 -0.10 11.91 -0.96
N ARG A 91 1.06 11.41 -0.49
CA ARG A 91 1.69 10.20 -1.03
C ARG A 91 1.93 9.19 0.09
N GLY A 92 1.47 7.96 -0.10
CA GLY A 92 1.87 6.81 0.70
C GLY A 92 3.16 6.21 0.14
N TYR A 93 4.03 5.73 1.01
CA TYR A 93 5.17 4.92 0.64
C TYR A 93 4.98 3.52 1.21
N VAL A 94 5.10 2.52 0.34
CA VAL A 94 5.06 1.10 0.70
C VAL A 94 6.45 0.49 0.55
N GLY A 95 6.90 -0.19 1.60
CA GLY A 95 8.23 -0.78 1.67
C GLY A 95 8.26 -2.08 2.45
N MET A 96 9.38 -2.81 2.36
CA MET A 96 9.65 -4.02 3.14
C MET A 96 8.54 -5.06 3.11
N LEU A 97 7.90 -5.24 1.95
CA LEU A 97 6.92 -6.30 1.74
C LEU A 97 7.63 -7.65 1.94
N SER A 98 7.32 -8.30 3.05
CA SER A 98 7.94 -9.54 3.49
C SER A 98 6.87 -10.59 3.65
N VAL A 99 7.01 -11.71 2.95
CA VAL A 99 6.10 -12.85 3.06
C VAL A 99 6.91 -14.08 3.42
N SER A 100 6.45 -14.82 4.44
CA SER A 100 7.06 -16.07 4.88
C SER A 100 7.20 -17.03 3.69
N PRO A 101 8.40 -17.58 3.41
CA PRO A 101 8.63 -18.53 2.32
C PRO A 101 7.68 -19.72 2.32
N ALA A 102 7.30 -20.21 3.51
CA ALA A 102 6.36 -21.32 3.69
C ALA A 102 4.94 -21.01 3.19
N HIS A 103 4.60 -19.73 3.01
CA HIS A 103 3.27 -19.26 2.62
C HIS A 103 3.29 -18.47 1.29
N GLN A 104 4.39 -18.53 0.54
CA GLN A 104 4.45 -17.90 -0.78
C GLN A 104 3.50 -18.59 -1.77
N ARG A 105 3.15 -17.88 -2.86
CA ARG A 105 2.21 -18.34 -3.91
C ARG A 105 0.74 -18.49 -3.51
N GLN A 106 0.35 -18.06 -2.31
CA GLN A 106 -1.06 -18.05 -1.87
C GLN A 106 -1.77 -16.70 -2.10
N GLY A 107 -1.18 -15.80 -2.89
CA GLY A 107 -1.73 -14.46 -3.12
C GLY A 107 -1.67 -13.51 -1.92
N ILE A 108 -0.97 -13.87 -0.83
CA ILE A 108 -0.87 -13.07 0.39
C ILE A 108 -0.23 -11.70 0.13
N ALA A 109 0.81 -11.65 -0.71
CA ALA A 109 1.44 -10.40 -1.13
C ALA A 109 0.42 -9.43 -1.77
N ALA A 110 -0.49 -9.94 -2.61
CA ALA A 110 -1.54 -9.13 -3.23
C ALA A 110 -2.53 -8.61 -2.19
N ARG A 111 -2.93 -9.46 -1.23
CA ARG A 111 -3.90 -9.11 -0.19
C ARG A 111 -3.37 -8.03 0.75
N ILE A 112 -2.13 -8.19 1.24
CA ILE A 112 -1.53 -7.21 2.16
C ILE A 112 -1.21 -5.88 1.46
N MET A 113 -0.83 -5.92 0.17
CA MET A 113 -0.67 -4.72 -0.64
C MET A 113 -2.01 -3.99 -0.82
N ALA A 114 -3.09 -4.70 -1.16
CA ALA A 114 -4.42 -4.10 -1.31
C ALA A 114 -4.90 -3.47 0.01
N ALA A 115 -4.67 -4.12 1.14
CA ALA A 115 -5.01 -3.57 2.46
C ALA A 115 -4.16 -2.31 2.79
N GLY A 116 -2.88 -2.29 2.41
CA GLY A 116 -2.05 -1.10 2.55
C GLY A 116 -2.45 0.05 1.63
N GLU A 117 -2.89 -0.25 0.42
CA GLU A 117 -3.44 0.74 -0.52
C GLU A 117 -4.74 1.37 0.01
N GLU A 118 -5.64 0.57 0.57
CA GLU A 118 -6.88 1.06 1.19
C GLU A 118 -6.56 1.96 2.40
N PHE A 119 -5.64 1.55 3.27
CA PHE A 119 -5.20 2.39 4.39
C PHE A 119 -4.67 3.74 3.92
N CYS A 120 -3.82 3.77 2.89
CA CYS A 120 -3.32 5.02 2.34
C CYS A 120 -4.44 5.87 1.73
N ARG A 121 -5.44 5.26 1.08
CA ARG A 121 -6.63 5.96 0.59
C ARG A 121 -7.44 6.59 1.71
N GLU A 122 -7.69 5.85 2.79
CA GLU A 122 -8.38 6.36 4.00
C GLU A 122 -7.62 7.52 4.65
N MET A 123 -6.29 7.50 4.60
CA MET A 123 -5.42 8.58 5.07
C MET A 123 -5.34 9.78 4.10
N GLY A 124 -6.07 9.75 2.97
CA GLY A 124 -6.09 10.82 1.99
C GLY A 124 -4.91 10.85 1.02
N CYS A 125 -4.18 9.74 0.86
CA CYS A 125 -3.10 9.65 -0.12
C CYS A 125 -3.67 9.47 -1.54
N HIS A 126 -3.16 10.25 -2.48
CA HIS A 126 -3.49 10.18 -3.90
C HIS A 126 -2.58 9.21 -4.66
N PHE A 127 -1.36 9.00 -4.17
CA PHE A 127 -0.36 8.12 -4.80
C PHE A 127 0.22 7.15 -3.77
N MET A 128 0.59 5.95 -4.23
CA MET A 128 1.42 5.00 -3.50
C MET A 128 2.74 4.81 -4.23
N ASP A 129 3.84 5.01 -3.52
CA ASP A 129 5.19 4.88 -4.02
C ASP A 129 5.87 3.65 -3.43
N LEU A 130 6.69 2.97 -4.23
CA LEU A 130 7.53 1.88 -3.77
C LEU A 130 8.91 1.96 -4.42
N SER A 131 9.88 1.31 -3.80
CA SER A 131 11.22 1.16 -4.36
C SER A 131 11.63 -0.31 -4.38
N VAL A 132 12.19 -0.75 -5.50
CA VAL A 132 12.75 -2.10 -5.67
C VAL A 132 14.20 -2.03 -6.10
N VAL A 133 15.02 -2.98 -5.67
CA VAL A 133 16.42 -3.04 -6.10
C VAL A 133 16.49 -3.53 -7.55
N ASN A 134 17.26 -2.84 -8.40
CA ASN A 134 17.41 -3.14 -9.83
C ASN A 134 17.90 -4.58 -10.10
N LEU A 135 18.66 -5.16 -9.18
CA LEU A 135 19.11 -6.56 -9.26
C LEU A 135 17.96 -7.58 -9.20
N ARG A 136 16.77 -7.17 -8.72
CA ARG A 136 15.56 -8.00 -8.72
C ARG A 136 14.68 -7.65 -9.92
N THR A 137 15.14 -7.99 -11.11
CA THR A 137 14.42 -7.75 -12.38
C THR A 137 13.06 -8.46 -12.46
N GLU A 138 12.81 -9.44 -11.60
CA GLU A 138 11.53 -10.15 -11.49
C GLU A 138 10.45 -9.36 -10.73
N LEU A 139 10.82 -8.39 -9.89
CA LEU A 139 9.86 -7.62 -9.09
C LEU A 139 9.10 -6.55 -9.90
N PRO A 140 9.74 -5.73 -10.75
CA PRO A 140 9.04 -4.75 -11.58
C PRO A 140 7.83 -5.30 -12.35
N PRO A 141 7.90 -6.46 -13.05
CA PRO A 141 6.73 -6.99 -13.75
C PRO A 141 5.63 -7.50 -12.80
N ILE A 142 5.96 -7.90 -11.57
CA ILE A 142 4.95 -8.25 -10.55
C ILE A 142 4.24 -6.98 -10.07
N TYR A 143 4.97 -5.92 -9.77
CA TYR A 143 4.39 -4.64 -9.35
C TYR A 143 3.63 -3.95 -10.49
N ALA A 144 4.04 -4.14 -11.74
CA ALA A 144 3.28 -3.71 -12.90
C ALA A 144 1.89 -4.37 -12.96
N LYS A 145 1.77 -5.66 -12.58
CA LYS A 145 0.47 -6.33 -12.46
C LYS A 145 -0.38 -5.78 -11.32
N PHE A 146 0.25 -5.22 -10.28
CA PHE A 146 -0.45 -4.49 -9.22
C PHE A 146 -0.81 -3.04 -9.62
N GLY A 147 -0.43 -2.58 -10.81
CA GLY A 147 -0.75 -1.25 -11.32
C GLY A 147 0.33 -0.18 -11.05
N TYR A 148 1.51 -0.57 -10.55
CA TYR A 148 2.62 0.35 -10.35
C TYR A 148 3.36 0.59 -11.67
N GLN A 149 3.71 1.84 -11.91
CA GLN A 149 4.48 2.28 -13.07
C GLN A 149 5.85 2.76 -12.62
N VAL A 150 6.89 2.43 -13.39
CA VAL A 150 8.25 2.91 -13.13
C VAL A 150 8.29 4.42 -13.34
N THR A 151 8.64 5.17 -12.30
CA THR A 151 8.72 6.64 -12.33
C THR A 151 10.15 7.15 -12.38
N GLY A 152 11.13 6.33 -12.02
CA GLY A 152 12.54 6.71 -12.09
C GLY A 152 13.48 5.71 -11.43
N SER A 153 14.70 6.16 -11.16
CA SER A 153 15.69 5.42 -10.41
C SER A 153 16.41 6.32 -9.41
N ALA A 154 16.82 5.74 -8.29
CA ALA A 154 17.60 6.41 -7.25
C ALA A 154 18.90 5.64 -6.97
N PRO A 155 19.99 6.33 -6.60
CA PRO A 155 21.22 5.66 -6.22
C PRO A 155 21.00 4.84 -4.95
N PHE A 156 21.60 3.66 -4.88
CA PHE A 156 21.63 2.87 -3.66
C PHE A 156 22.75 3.42 -2.76
N PRO A 157 22.49 3.73 -1.48
CA PRO A 157 23.52 4.21 -0.56
C PRO A 157 24.42 3.05 -0.14
N ALA A 158 25.39 2.71 -0.99
CA ALA A 158 26.35 1.64 -0.75
C ALA A 158 27.24 1.92 0.48
N ASP A 159 27.38 3.20 0.86
CA ASP A 159 28.12 3.64 2.04
C ASP A 159 27.42 3.26 3.36
N GLU A 160 26.08 3.20 3.36
CA GLU A 160 25.28 2.85 4.55
C GLU A 160 24.90 1.36 4.57
N MET A 161 24.79 0.73 3.38
CA MET A 161 24.43 -0.68 3.25
C MET A 161 25.46 -1.42 2.39
N PRO A 162 26.35 -2.23 2.98
CA PRO A 162 27.38 -2.95 2.24
C PRO A 162 26.74 -3.98 1.30
N VAL A 163 26.97 -3.79 0.00
CA VAL A 163 26.49 -4.66 -1.08
C VAL A 163 27.67 -5.25 -1.83
N LYS A 164 27.54 -6.51 -2.26
CA LYS A 164 28.56 -7.21 -3.07
C LYS A 164 28.59 -6.74 -4.52
N LEU A 165 27.50 -6.14 -4.98
CA LEU A 165 27.30 -5.72 -6.37
C LEU A 165 26.77 -4.28 -6.40
N PRO A 166 27.18 -3.47 -7.37
CA PRO A 166 26.60 -2.15 -7.57
C PRO A 166 25.12 -2.31 -7.88
N CYS A 167 24.27 -1.65 -7.11
CA CYS A 167 22.82 -1.69 -7.29
C CYS A 167 22.24 -0.27 -7.25
N SER A 168 21.05 -0.13 -7.80
CA SER A 168 20.26 1.10 -7.77
C SER A 168 18.83 0.74 -7.38
N PHE A 169 18.08 1.71 -6.87
CA PHE A 169 16.64 1.57 -6.67
C PHE A 169 15.90 1.96 -7.94
N VAL A 170 14.94 1.14 -8.34
CA VAL A 170 13.90 1.47 -9.32
C VAL A 170 12.71 1.97 -8.52
N LEU A 171 12.34 3.23 -8.76
CA LEU A 171 11.19 3.87 -8.13
C LEU A 171 9.95 3.56 -8.97
N MET A 172 8.88 3.15 -8.30
CA MET A 172 7.60 2.92 -8.94
C MET A 172 6.49 3.63 -8.16
N SER A 173 5.50 4.14 -8.88
CA SER A 173 4.34 4.82 -8.29
C SER A 173 3.05 4.30 -8.90
N LYS A 174 1.98 4.28 -8.10
CA LYS A 174 0.63 3.94 -8.50
C LYS A 174 -0.33 5.03 -8.01
N PRO A 175 -1.19 5.59 -8.87
CA PRO A 175 -2.28 6.45 -8.42
C PRO A 175 -3.33 5.60 -7.67
N LEU A 176 -3.72 6.03 -6.46
CA LEU A 176 -4.73 5.35 -5.62
C LEU A 176 -6.14 5.89 -5.81
N MET A 177 -6.26 7.13 -6.26
CA MET A 177 -7.51 7.69 -6.74
C MET A 177 -7.71 7.26 -8.19
N GLU A 178 -8.86 6.64 -8.46
CA GLU A 178 -9.40 6.62 -9.80
C GLU A 178 -9.54 8.08 -10.23
N GLN A 179 -8.99 8.41 -11.40
CA GLN A 179 -9.19 9.72 -11.98
C GLN A 179 -10.70 9.89 -12.11
N VAL A 180 -11.33 10.63 -11.19
CA VAL A 180 -12.61 11.24 -11.47
C VAL A 180 -12.28 12.15 -12.63
N SER A 181 -12.57 11.67 -13.85
CA SER A 181 -12.57 12.52 -15.02
C SER A 181 -13.32 13.76 -14.59
N ALA A 182 -12.71 14.92 -14.80
CA ALA A 182 -13.43 16.18 -14.70
C ALA A 182 -14.50 16.18 -15.80
N GLY A 183 -15.55 15.38 -15.63
CA GLY A 183 -16.84 15.59 -16.20
C GLY A 183 -17.32 16.88 -15.59
N THR A 184 -16.99 17.97 -16.25
CA THR A 184 -17.78 19.20 -16.17
C THR A 184 -19.15 18.84 -16.74
N ASP A 185 -19.93 18.11 -15.98
CA ASP A 185 -21.37 17.98 -16.16
C ASP A 185 -21.96 19.20 -15.47
N ALA A 186 -22.16 20.25 -16.25
CA ALA A 186 -23.07 21.32 -15.90
C ALA A 186 -24.24 21.28 -16.89
N PRO A 187 -25.35 20.60 -16.55
CA PRO A 187 -26.61 20.85 -17.19
C PRO A 187 -27.54 21.59 -16.22
N VAL A 188 -28.01 22.77 -16.65
CA VAL A 188 -29.45 23.13 -16.66
C VAL A 188 -29.60 24.51 -17.28
N GLY A 189 -30.12 24.54 -18.52
CA GLY A 189 -30.88 25.68 -19.04
C GLY A 189 -32.25 25.68 -18.36
N ARG A 190 -32.83 26.82 -18.01
CA ARG A 190 -33.79 27.67 -18.77
C ARG A 190 -34.61 28.36 -17.65
N GLU A 191 -35.25 29.52 -17.75
CA GLU A 191 -35.79 30.35 -18.80
C GLU A 191 -36.27 31.66 -18.11
N GLY A 192 -36.39 32.75 -18.87
CA GLY A 192 -37.33 33.83 -18.55
C GLY A 192 -36.69 35.14 -18.07
N GLU A 193 -36.53 36.10 -18.99
CA GLU A 193 -37.20 37.40 -18.87
C GLU A 193 -37.00 38.23 -20.17
N ALA A 194 -38.05 38.28 -20.97
CA ALA A 194 -38.40 39.42 -21.83
C ALA A 194 -39.91 39.65 -21.58
N PRO A 195 -40.52 40.84 -21.80
CA PRO A 195 -40.04 41.97 -22.62
C PRO A 195 -40.33 43.39 -22.05
N SER A 196 -39.57 44.41 -22.45
CA SER A 196 -40.02 45.82 -22.52
C SER A 196 -38.86 46.71 -22.99
N GLY A 197 -38.96 47.61 -23.94
CA GLY A 197 -40.09 48.11 -24.71
C GLY A 197 -39.55 49.06 -25.78
N MET A 198 -40.34 49.25 -26.83
CA MET A 198 -40.20 50.33 -27.80
C MET A 198 -40.06 51.69 -27.10
N VAL A 199 -39.06 52.49 -27.49
CA VAL A 199 -39.18 53.95 -27.48
C VAL A 199 -38.66 54.48 -28.82
N THR A 200 -39.60 55.07 -29.56
CA THR A 200 -39.41 55.92 -30.73
C THR A 200 -39.16 57.38 -30.29
N ARG A 201 -38.55 58.17 -31.18
CA ARG A 201 -38.31 59.64 -31.17
C ARG A 201 -37.03 60.08 -30.45
N ARG A 202 -36.19 60.97 -30.97
CA ARG A 202 -36.35 62.03 -32.01
C ARG A 202 -35.17 62.04 -32.98
#